data_AF-A0A397V683-F1
#
_entry.id   AF-A0A397V683-F1
#
_cell.length_a   1.000
_cell.length_b   1.000
_cell.length_c   1.000
_cell.angle_alpha   90.00
_cell.angle_beta   90.00
_cell.angle_gamma   90.00
#
_symmetry.space_group_name_H-M   'P 1'
#
loop_
_entity.id
_entity.type
_entity.pdbx_description
1 polymer ?
#
loop_
_entity_poly.entity_id
_entity_poly.type
_entity_poly.pdbx_seq_one_letter_code
_entity_poly.pdbx_strand_id
1 'polypeptide(L)'
;MFHTKKRYPYTPSNLEYLANKTSLFLLDYFHQVFRHIKTVGNITDKSWKKQGKKKKEVLKYKLAALNEEVDVMFLPTGYSTSVPPSQELCDNCFKPLSEKGDSTVLICGHGFHWHCYDKMEYGCRHCEQYYKNGIYKNVNSFLKRLEKGANNITEEDGIEESQDSEETEEDTEEHEFIQERDERDVLKLQNALEEVDKW
;
A
#
# COMPACT_ATOMS: atom_id res chain seq x y z
N MET A 1 -17.78 8.93 -39.24
CA MET A 1 -18.51 7.77 -38.67
C MET A 1 -18.05 7.62 -37.24
N PHE A 2 -18.92 7.85 -36.26
CA PHE A 2 -18.59 7.57 -34.86
C PHE A 2 -18.85 6.10 -34.60
N HIS A 3 -17.86 5.37 -34.09
CA HIS A 3 -18.02 4.00 -33.65
C HIS A 3 -19.18 3.91 -32.64
N THR A 4 -20.06 2.94 -32.83
CA THR A 4 -21.10 2.59 -31.85
C THR A 4 -20.42 2.26 -30.53
N LYS A 5 -21.01 2.69 -29.40
CA LYS A 5 -20.49 2.42 -28.06
C LYS A 5 -20.20 0.92 -27.93
N LYS A 6 -18.91 0.54 -27.82
CA LYS A 6 -18.52 -0.85 -27.54
C LYS A 6 -19.34 -1.29 -26.32
N ARG A 7 -20.14 -2.35 -26.47
CA ARG A 7 -20.90 -2.89 -25.34
C ARG A 7 -19.87 -3.48 -24.37
N TYR A 8 -19.88 -3.00 -23.14
CA TYR A 8 -19.04 -3.55 -22.09
C TYR A 8 -19.40 -5.04 -21.90
N PRO A 9 -18.42 -5.95 -21.87
CA PRO A 9 -18.66 -7.39 -21.97
C PRO A 9 -19.33 -7.98 -20.72
N TYR A 10 -19.26 -7.30 -19.57
CA TYR A 10 -19.81 -7.78 -18.32
C TYR A 10 -21.15 -7.14 -17.98
N THR A 11 -22.09 -7.97 -17.53
CA THR A 11 -23.33 -7.50 -16.91
C THR A 11 -23.04 -6.91 -15.51
N PRO A 12 -23.94 -6.09 -14.94
CA PRO A 12 -23.82 -5.63 -13.55
C PRO A 12 -23.62 -6.79 -12.54
N SER A 13 -24.29 -7.93 -12.75
CA SER A 13 -24.14 -9.11 -11.90
C SER A 13 -22.75 -9.75 -12.02
N ASN A 14 -22.19 -9.79 -13.24
CA ASN A 14 -20.82 -10.28 -13.46
C ASN A 14 -19.81 -9.37 -12.74
N LEU A 15 -20.01 -8.05 -12.82
CA LEU A 15 -19.18 -7.08 -12.12
C LEU A 15 -19.26 -7.23 -10.60
N GLU A 16 -20.46 -7.40 -10.04
CA GLU A 16 -20.67 -7.62 -8.60
C GLU A 16 -19.97 -8.91 -8.13
N TYR A 17 -20.10 -10.00 -8.89
CA TYR A 17 -19.41 -11.26 -8.61
C TYR A 17 -17.89 -11.09 -8.61
N LEU A 18 -17.34 -10.49 -9.67
CA LEU A 18 -15.90 -10.26 -9.80
C LEU A 18 -15.38 -9.35 -8.68
N ALA A 19 -16.12 -8.30 -8.33
CA ALA A 19 -15.79 -7.41 -7.23
C ALA A 19 -15.78 -8.17 -5.89
N ASN A 20 -16.78 -8.98 -5.60
CA ASN A 20 -16.85 -9.76 -4.35
C ASN A 20 -15.71 -10.79 -4.26
N LYS A 21 -15.46 -11.52 -5.35
CA LYS A 21 -14.38 -12.51 -5.41
C LYS A 21 -13.00 -11.88 -5.26
N THR A 22 -12.78 -10.74 -5.91
CA THR A 22 -11.54 -9.97 -5.78
C THR A 22 -11.39 -9.42 -4.36
N SER A 23 -12.47 -8.93 -3.76
CA SER A 23 -12.47 -8.44 -2.38
C SER A 23 -12.09 -9.54 -1.39
N LEU A 24 -12.66 -10.75 -1.53
CA LEU A 24 -12.28 -11.91 -0.72
C LEU A 24 -10.80 -12.27 -0.85
N PHE A 25 -10.29 -12.31 -2.09
CA PHE A 25 -8.88 -12.56 -2.35
C PHE A 25 -7.99 -11.51 -1.67
N LEU A 26 -8.31 -10.22 -1.83
CA LEU A 26 -7.54 -9.13 -1.24
C LEU A 26 -7.58 -9.19 0.28
N LEU A 27 -8.74 -9.46 0.88
CA LEU A 27 -8.88 -9.59 2.33
C LEU A 27 -8.02 -10.74 2.85
N ASP A 28 -8.12 -11.94 2.28
CA ASP A 28 -7.29 -13.07 2.70
C ASP A 28 -5.80 -12.77 2.53
N TYR A 29 -5.41 -12.18 1.41
CA TYR A 29 -4.03 -11.80 1.14
C TYR A 29 -3.49 -10.80 2.17
N PHE A 30 -4.21 -9.71 2.45
CA PHE A 30 -3.77 -8.72 3.43
C PHE A 30 -3.79 -9.27 4.85
N HIS A 31 -4.73 -10.14 5.20
CA HIS A 31 -4.72 -10.83 6.49
C HIS A 31 -3.42 -11.63 6.68
N GLN A 32 -2.97 -12.35 5.64
CA GLN A 32 -1.70 -13.08 5.67
C GLN A 32 -0.50 -12.12 5.85
N VAL A 33 -0.48 -11.01 5.10
CA VAL A 33 0.53 -9.95 5.24
C VAL A 33 0.58 -9.43 6.69
N PHE A 34 -0.57 -9.05 7.26
CA PHE A 34 -0.67 -8.53 8.63
C PHE A 34 -0.18 -9.54 9.67
N ARG A 35 -0.58 -10.81 9.58
CA ARG A 35 -0.08 -11.86 10.49
C ARG A 35 1.43 -12.03 10.42
N HIS A 36 2.01 -11.99 9.22
CA HIS A 36 3.46 -12.08 9.05
C HIS A 36 4.18 -10.87 9.66
N ILE A 37 3.64 -9.66 9.45
CA ILE A 37 4.15 -8.41 10.03
C ILE A 37 4.11 -8.47 11.57
N LYS A 38 3.00 -8.90 12.17
CA LYS A 38 2.88 -9.09 13.64
C LYS A 38 3.85 -10.14 14.16
N THR A 39 3.99 -11.27 13.46
CA THR A 39 4.90 -12.34 13.88
C THR A 39 6.35 -11.86 13.91
N VAL A 40 6.77 -11.08 12.92
CA VAL A 40 8.16 -10.62 12.82
C VAL A 40 8.45 -9.42 13.72
N GLY A 41 7.50 -8.49 13.91
CA GLY A 41 7.61 -7.45 14.94
C GLY A 41 7.80 -8.03 16.34
N ASN A 42 7.05 -9.08 16.68
CA ASN A 42 7.21 -9.81 17.93
C ASN A 42 8.59 -10.49 18.09
N ILE A 43 9.23 -10.89 16.99
CA ILE A 43 10.59 -11.46 17.00
C ILE A 43 11.63 -10.35 17.19
N THR A 44 11.47 -9.20 16.52
CA THR A 44 12.41 -8.08 16.61
C THR A 44 12.36 -7.39 17.97
N ASP A 45 11.17 -7.25 18.59
CA ASP A 45 11.01 -6.66 19.93
C ASP A 45 11.64 -7.51 21.04
N LYS A 46 11.58 -8.85 20.94
CA LYS A 46 12.27 -9.73 21.89
C LYS A 46 13.79 -9.71 21.72
N SER A 47 14.29 -9.35 20.53
CA SER A 47 15.73 -9.27 20.22
C SER A 47 16.36 -7.91 20.55
N TRP A 48 15.58 -6.84 20.69
CA TRP A 48 16.11 -5.49 20.93
C TRP A 48 16.77 -5.35 22.31
N LYS A 49 16.53 -6.30 23.23
CA LYS A 49 17.26 -6.41 24.50
C LYS A 49 18.51 -7.29 24.39
N LYS A 50 19.44 -6.97 23.49
CA LYS A 50 20.91 -7.05 23.67
C LYS A 50 21.66 -7.01 22.33
N GLN A 51 22.72 -6.20 22.34
CA GLN A 51 23.91 -6.26 21.48
C GLN A 51 23.82 -5.62 20.08
N GLY A 52 24.49 -4.46 19.97
CA GLY A 52 25.49 -4.12 18.96
C GLY A 52 25.14 -4.37 17.49
N LYS A 53 24.95 -3.28 16.73
CA LYS A 53 25.09 -3.17 15.26
C LYS A 53 24.82 -4.47 14.48
N LYS A 54 23.60 -5.03 14.58
CA LYS A 54 23.13 -6.03 13.63
C LYS A 54 22.39 -5.34 12.49
N LYS A 55 22.69 -5.75 11.25
CA LYS A 55 21.96 -5.32 10.04
C LYS A 55 20.46 -5.53 10.30
N LYS A 56 19.67 -4.48 10.10
CA LYS A 56 18.21 -4.52 10.13
C LYS A 56 17.78 -5.57 9.09
N GLU A 57 17.23 -6.70 9.55
CA GLU A 57 16.73 -7.73 8.64
C GLU A 57 15.48 -7.17 7.96
N VAL A 58 15.57 -6.97 6.65
CA VAL A 58 14.53 -6.32 5.85
C VAL A 58 13.47 -7.37 5.53
N LEU A 59 12.21 -7.10 5.89
CA LEU A 59 11.11 -8.00 5.58
C LEU A 59 10.84 -7.95 4.07
N LYS A 60 10.92 -9.11 3.40
CA LYS A 60 10.62 -9.22 1.97
C LYS A 60 9.28 -9.91 1.76
N TYR A 61 8.53 -9.48 0.75
CA TYR A 61 7.24 -10.01 0.36
C TYR A 61 7.21 -10.27 -1.14
N LYS A 62 6.67 -11.41 -1.56
CA LYS A 62 6.56 -11.77 -2.98
C LYS A 62 5.26 -11.23 -3.59
N LEU A 63 5.36 -10.30 -4.53
CA LEU A 63 4.25 -9.83 -5.35
C LEU A 63 4.01 -10.84 -6.47
N ALA A 64 3.04 -11.73 -6.29
CA ALA A 64 2.76 -12.82 -7.24
C ALA A 64 2.50 -12.33 -8.67
N ALA A 65 1.83 -11.18 -8.84
CA ALA A 65 1.54 -10.59 -10.14
C ALA A 65 2.79 -10.09 -10.88
N LEU A 66 3.82 -9.63 -10.15
CA LEU A 66 5.07 -9.13 -10.72
C LEU A 66 6.18 -10.19 -10.70
N ASN A 67 5.96 -11.30 -9.99
CA ASN A 67 6.97 -12.30 -9.66
C ASN A 67 8.25 -11.71 -9.01
N GLU A 68 8.09 -10.61 -8.27
CA GLU A 68 9.18 -9.90 -7.60
C GLU A 68 9.07 -10.02 -6.08
N GLU A 69 10.21 -9.98 -5.40
CA GLU A 69 10.28 -9.80 -3.95
C GLU A 69 10.57 -8.33 -3.61
N VAL A 70 9.62 -7.70 -2.93
CA VAL A 70 9.73 -6.31 -2.50
C VAL A 70 9.92 -6.23 -0.98
N ASP A 71 10.69 -5.26 -0.50
CA ASP A 71 10.64 -4.85 0.91
C ASP A 71 9.18 -4.50 1.28
N VAL A 72 8.73 -4.88 2.48
CA VAL A 72 7.42 -4.46 3.01
C VAL A 72 7.26 -2.94 3.03
N MET A 73 8.36 -2.19 3.10
CA MET A 73 8.38 -0.72 2.93
C MET A 73 7.87 -0.25 1.56
N PHE A 74 7.90 -1.11 0.55
CA PHE A 74 7.39 -0.84 -0.80
C PHE A 74 5.96 -1.37 -1.02
N LEU A 75 5.39 -2.11 -0.07
CA LEU A 75 3.96 -2.36 -0.13
C LEU A 75 3.23 -1.03 0.01
N PRO A 76 2.11 -0.83 -0.70
CA PRO A 76 1.32 0.39 -0.62
C PRO A 76 0.73 0.53 0.79
N THR A 77 1.53 1.08 1.70
CA THR A 77 1.01 1.86 2.82
C THR A 77 0.41 3.11 2.20
N GLY A 78 -0.75 3.58 2.66
CA GLY A 78 -1.51 4.62 1.95
C GLY A 78 -0.71 5.90 1.64
N TYR A 79 0.44 6.11 2.29
CA TYR A 79 1.38 7.19 2.00
C TYR A 79 2.83 6.70 2.18
N SER A 80 3.70 6.99 1.21
CA SER A 80 5.14 6.74 1.34
C SER A 80 5.73 7.62 2.45
N THR A 81 6.52 7.01 3.32
CA THR A 81 7.16 7.68 4.46
C THR A 81 8.57 7.15 4.65
N SER A 82 9.52 8.02 5.01
CA SER A 82 10.87 7.62 5.43
C SER A 82 10.89 6.96 6.82
N VAL A 83 9.83 7.16 7.60
CA VAL A 83 9.67 6.60 8.94
C VAL A 83 8.54 5.59 8.89
N PRO A 84 8.82 4.28 8.97
CA PRO A 84 7.77 3.27 8.97
C PRO A 84 6.87 3.42 10.20
N PRO A 85 5.59 3.07 10.10
CA PRO A 85 4.70 2.99 11.26
C PRO A 85 5.23 2.10 12.37
N SER A 86 5.11 2.57 13.60
CA SER A 86 5.44 1.77 14.79
C SER A 86 4.29 0.81 15.08
N GLN A 87 4.59 -0.49 15.12
CA GLN A 87 3.57 -1.48 15.46
C GLN A 87 3.12 -1.30 16.91
N GLU A 88 1.80 -1.20 17.13
CA GLU A 88 1.16 -1.12 18.46
C GLU A 88 1.61 0.05 19.35
N LEU A 89 2.45 0.95 18.84
CA LEU A 89 2.99 2.10 19.56
C LEU A 89 2.55 3.39 18.87
N CYS A 90 2.39 4.44 19.67
CA CYS A 90 2.17 5.79 19.16
C CYS A 90 3.44 6.32 18.47
N ASP A 91 3.33 6.72 17.21
CA ASP A 91 4.41 7.27 16.39
C ASP A 91 4.90 8.67 16.81
N ASN A 92 4.28 9.25 17.84
CA ASN A 92 4.70 10.52 18.45
C ASN A 92 5.36 10.32 19.83
N CYS A 93 4.75 9.55 20.73
CA CYS A 93 5.25 9.39 22.11
C CYS A 93 5.88 8.03 22.41
N PHE A 94 5.85 7.09 21.45
CA PHE A 94 6.39 5.74 21.52
C PHE A 94 5.86 4.89 22.68
N LYS A 95 4.68 5.24 23.20
CA LYS A 95 3.95 4.45 24.19
C LYS A 95 2.91 3.57 23.50
N PRO A 96 2.53 2.42 24.09
CA PRO A 96 1.50 1.55 23.54
C PRO A 96 0.20 2.29 23.24
N LEU A 97 -0.37 2.03 22.08
CA LEU A 97 -1.73 2.43 21.73
C LEU A 97 -2.69 1.61 22.59
N SER A 98 -3.75 2.21 23.14
CA SER A 98 -4.74 1.43 23.88
C SER A 98 -5.79 0.85 22.94
N GLU A 99 -6.22 -0.36 23.26
CA GLU A 99 -7.36 -1.03 22.64
C GLU A 99 -8.71 -0.36 22.98
N LYS A 100 -8.74 0.55 23.96
CA LYS A 100 -9.98 1.16 24.49
C LYS A 100 -10.43 2.42 23.74
N GLY A 101 -9.91 2.65 22.53
CA GLY A 101 -10.35 3.74 21.64
C GLY A 101 -9.74 5.12 21.93
N ASP A 102 -8.70 5.21 22.77
CA ASP A 102 -7.94 6.45 23.01
C ASP A 102 -6.88 6.74 21.92
N SER A 103 -6.91 5.94 20.85
CA SER A 103 -5.89 5.83 19.83
C SER A 103 -6.53 5.74 18.44
N THR A 104 -5.81 6.19 17.43
CA THR A 104 -6.22 6.16 16.02
C THR A 104 -5.05 5.72 15.15
N VAL A 105 -5.33 4.91 14.13
CA VAL A 105 -4.36 4.55 13.09
C VAL A 105 -4.80 5.22 11.81
N LEU A 106 -3.92 6.03 11.22
CA LEU A 106 -4.21 6.77 10.00
C LEU A 106 -4.06 5.87 8.78
N ILE A 107 -4.61 6.30 7.65
CA ILE A 107 -4.50 5.60 6.36
C ILE A 107 -3.05 5.43 5.86
N CYS A 108 -2.11 6.23 6.36
CA CYS A 108 -0.67 6.04 6.14
C CYS A 108 -0.05 4.93 6.98
N GLY A 109 -0.83 4.28 7.85
CA GLY A 109 -0.42 3.23 8.78
C GLY A 109 0.10 3.74 10.12
N HIS A 110 0.44 5.04 10.26
CA HIS A 110 0.93 5.58 11.53
C HIS A 110 -0.17 5.67 12.60
N GLY A 111 0.17 5.23 13.80
CA GLY A 111 -0.73 5.19 14.95
C GLY A 111 -0.44 6.29 15.96
N PHE A 112 -1.47 6.91 16.52
CA PHE A 112 -1.36 7.98 17.51
C PHE A 112 -2.41 7.87 18.60
N HIS A 113 -2.05 8.22 19.85
CA HIS A 113 -3.06 8.58 20.84
C HIS A 113 -3.81 9.83 20.37
N TRP A 114 -5.09 9.96 20.69
CA TRP A 114 -5.89 11.15 20.34
C TRP A 114 -5.23 12.45 20.79
N HIS A 115 -4.73 12.50 22.02
CA HIS A 115 -4.03 13.68 22.53
C HIS A 115 -2.68 13.95 21.83
N CYS A 116 -2.02 12.91 21.32
CA CYS A 116 -0.82 13.09 20.49
C CYS A 116 -1.20 13.61 19.10
N TYR A 117 -2.28 13.10 18.52
CA TYR A 117 -2.76 13.50 17.20
C TYR A 117 -3.27 14.94 17.17
N ASP A 118 -3.98 15.36 18.22
CA ASP A 118 -4.45 16.74 18.41
C ASP A 118 -3.28 17.75 18.48
N LYS A 119 -2.20 17.41 19.20
CA LYS A 119 -0.96 18.21 19.24
C LYS A 119 -0.27 18.37 17.88
N MET A 120 -0.61 17.50 16.93
CA MET A 120 -0.09 17.53 15.56
C MET A 120 -1.13 18.08 14.57
N GLU A 121 -2.18 18.74 15.06
CA GLU A 121 -3.23 19.36 14.23
C GLU A 121 -3.88 18.36 13.27
N TYR A 122 -4.04 17.11 13.71
CA TYR A 122 -4.64 16.04 12.93
C TYR A 122 -3.86 15.73 11.62
N GLY A 123 -2.55 15.97 11.61
CA GLY A 123 -1.66 15.64 10.51
C GLY A 123 -0.62 14.57 10.89
N CYS A 124 -0.33 13.66 9.96
CA CYS A 124 0.84 12.78 10.10
C CYS A 124 2.12 13.56 9.78
N ARG A 125 2.86 13.99 10.82
CA ARG A 125 4.13 14.72 10.64
C ARG A 125 5.19 13.94 9.85
N HIS A 126 5.21 12.62 9.97
CA HIS A 126 6.18 11.77 9.24
C HIS A 126 5.95 11.84 7.73
N CYS A 127 4.69 11.65 7.31
CA CYS A 127 4.31 11.76 5.90
C CYS A 127 4.44 13.20 5.40
N GLU A 128 3.97 14.18 6.18
CA GLU A 128 4.07 15.60 5.81
C GLU A 128 5.53 16.01 5.56
N GLN A 129 6.45 15.63 6.46
CA GLN A 129 7.87 15.94 6.31
C GLN A 129 8.47 15.21 5.10
N TYR A 130 8.06 13.97 4.85
CA TYR A 130 8.47 13.23 3.66
C TYR A 130 8.07 13.97 2.38
N TYR A 131 6.81 14.43 2.28
CA TYR A 131 6.34 15.19 1.13
C TYR A 131 7.05 16.54 0.99
N LYS A 132 7.21 17.30 2.08
CA LYS A 132 7.96 18.57 2.05
C LYS A 132 9.37 18.38 1.52
N ASN A 133 10.05 17.33 1.99
CA ASN A 133 11.40 17.00 1.53
C ASN A 133 11.40 16.54 0.06
N GLY A 134 10.43 15.73 -0.37
CA GLY A 134 10.28 15.26 -1.74
C GLY A 134 10.04 16.41 -2.72
N ILE A 135 9.11 17.32 -2.39
CA ILE A 135 8.83 18.53 -3.16
C ILE A 135 10.09 19.38 -3.27
N TYR A 136 10.78 19.64 -2.15
CA TYR A 136 12.01 20.42 -2.17
C TYR A 136 13.10 19.81 -3.06
N LYS A 137 13.31 18.49 -2.98
CA LYS A 137 14.26 17.76 -3.84
C LYS A 137 13.88 17.86 -5.31
N ASN A 138 12.61 17.62 -5.65
CA ASN A 138 12.12 17.64 -7.03
C ASN A 138 12.19 19.04 -7.63
N VAL A 139 11.81 20.08 -6.88
CA VAL A 139 11.92 21.48 -7.32
C VAL A 139 13.38 21.85 -7.56
N ASN A 140 14.28 21.51 -6.64
CA ASN A 140 15.71 21.79 -6.83
C ASN A 140 16.30 21.04 -8.03
N SER A 141 15.91 19.78 -8.24
CA SER A 141 16.32 19.02 -9.43
C SER A 141 15.82 19.71 -10.71
N PHE A 142 14.55 20.13 -10.73
CA PHE A 142 13.97 20.84 -11.85
C PHE A 142 14.68 22.17 -12.14
N LEU A 143 14.93 23.00 -11.12
CA LEU A 143 15.67 24.27 -11.27
C LEU A 143 17.07 24.04 -11.84
N LYS A 144 17.81 23.04 -11.32
CA LYS A 144 19.13 22.67 -11.85
C LYS A 144 19.09 22.26 -13.33
N ARG A 145 18.05 21.56 -13.75
CA ARG A 145 17.86 21.19 -15.17
C ARG A 145 17.56 22.39 -16.04
N LEU A 146 16.76 23.35 -15.56
CA LEU A 146 16.52 24.61 -16.27
C LEU A 146 17.81 25.44 -16.41
N GLU A 147 18.64 25.49 -15.37
CA GLU A 147 19.91 26.22 -15.37
C GLU A 147 20.98 25.57 -16.26
N LYS A 148 20.99 24.24 -16.39
CA LYS A 148 21.94 23.49 -17.25
C LYS A 148 21.73 23.71 -18.76
N GLY A 149 20.60 24.26 -19.20
CA GLY A 149 20.27 24.44 -20.62
C GLY A 149 19.95 23.12 -21.34
N ALA A 150 19.58 23.20 -22.62
CA ALA A 150 19.13 22.03 -23.39
C ALA A 150 20.25 20.99 -23.59
N ASN A 151 19.94 19.74 -23.24
CA ASN A 151 20.63 18.49 -23.54
C ASN A 151 21.80 18.11 -22.64
N ASN A 152 21.49 17.50 -21.50
CA ASN A 152 22.09 16.24 -21.03
C ASN A 152 21.19 15.69 -19.92
N ILE A 153 20.16 14.92 -20.29
CA ILE A 153 19.43 14.07 -19.32
C ILE A 153 20.43 13.00 -18.90
N THR A 154 20.73 12.93 -17.61
CA THR A 154 21.68 11.98 -17.02
C THR A 154 20.96 11.07 -16.03
N GLU A 155 21.54 9.93 -15.68
CA GLU A 155 20.99 9.00 -14.68
C GLU A 155 20.75 9.67 -13.30
N GLU A 156 21.44 10.78 -13.01
CA GLU A 156 21.22 11.63 -11.82
C GLU A 156 19.86 12.36 -11.82
N ASP A 157 19.18 12.47 -12.97
CA ASP A 157 17.90 13.18 -13.10
C ASP A 157 16.68 12.32 -12.72
N GLY A 158 16.88 11.04 -12.39
CA GLY A 158 15.87 10.17 -11.77
C GLY A 158 14.66 9.84 -12.64
N ILE A 159 14.79 9.98 -13.96
CA ILE A 159 13.77 9.58 -14.93
C ILE A 159 14.16 8.17 -15.41
N GLU A 160 13.58 7.14 -14.80
CA GLU A 160 13.55 5.82 -15.44
C GLU A 160 12.65 5.95 -16.67
N GLU A 161 13.22 5.89 -17.87
CA GLU A 161 12.45 5.75 -19.10
C GLU A 161 11.72 4.41 -19.03
N SER A 162 10.43 4.45 -18.68
CA SER A 162 9.54 3.31 -18.90
C SER A 162 9.51 3.05 -20.40
N GLN A 163 10.15 1.98 -20.85
CA GLN A 163 9.93 1.45 -22.18
C GLN A 163 8.48 0.95 -22.23
N ASP A 164 7.59 1.82 -22.69
CA ASP A 164 6.24 1.44 -23.11
C ASP A 164 6.41 0.62 -24.39
N SER A 165 6.55 -0.69 -24.21
CA SER A 165 6.61 -1.64 -25.32
C SER A 165 5.20 -1.82 -25.86
N GLU A 166 4.99 -1.20 -27.02
CA GLU A 166 4.15 -1.57 -28.16
C GLU A 166 2.97 -2.54 -27.90
N GLU A 167 1.80 -2.02 -28.31
CA GLU A 167 0.57 -2.70 -28.70
C GLU A 167 0.66 -4.23 -28.88
N THR A 168 -0.08 -4.97 -28.06
CA THR A 168 -0.41 -6.38 -28.33
C THR A 168 -1.92 -6.55 -28.43
N GLU A 169 -2.33 -6.72 -29.69
CA GLU A 169 -3.45 -7.45 -30.27
C GLU A 169 -4.72 -7.72 -29.41
N GLU A 170 -5.85 -7.28 -29.98
CA GLU A 170 -7.22 -7.40 -29.48
C GLU A 170 -7.65 -8.87 -29.50
N ASP A 171 -7.49 -9.57 -28.37
CA ASP A 171 -8.01 -10.93 -28.20
C ASP A 171 -9.51 -10.90 -27.86
N THR A 172 -10.34 -11.02 -28.89
CA THR A 172 -11.78 -11.28 -28.73
C THR A 172 -12.03 -12.76 -28.44
N GLU A 173 -11.67 -13.20 -27.23
CA GLU A 173 -12.21 -14.45 -26.69
C GLU A 173 -13.64 -14.21 -26.18
N GLU A 174 -14.58 -15.02 -26.67
CA GLU A 174 -15.95 -15.07 -26.18
C GLU A 174 -15.94 -15.53 -24.71
N HIS A 175 -16.07 -14.58 -23.78
CA HIS A 175 -16.15 -14.87 -22.36
C HIS A 175 -17.35 -15.77 -22.06
N GLU A 176 -17.09 -17.01 -21.63
CA GLU A 176 -18.09 -17.91 -21.09
C GLU A 176 -18.89 -17.22 -19.95
N PHE A 177 -20.20 -17.38 -20.01
CA PHE A 177 -21.14 -16.78 -19.06
C PHE A 177 -20.86 -17.34 -17.65
N ILE A 178 -20.36 -16.50 -16.73
CA ILE A 178 -20.16 -16.86 -15.33
C ILE A 178 -21.54 -17.09 -14.69
N GLN A 179 -22.01 -18.32 -14.73
CA GLN A 179 -23.30 -18.72 -14.18
C GLN A 179 -23.13 -19.53 -12.90
N GLU A 180 -22.49 -18.92 -11.89
CA GLU A 180 -22.52 -19.47 -10.53
C GLU A 180 -22.30 -18.33 -9.52
N ARG A 181 -23.38 -17.63 -9.18
CA ARG A 181 -23.41 -16.74 -8.02
C ARG A 181 -23.49 -17.64 -6.79
N ASP A 182 -22.34 -17.96 -6.22
CA ASP A 182 -22.31 -18.71 -4.97
C ASP A 182 -22.77 -17.79 -3.84
N GLU A 183 -23.99 -17.98 -3.33
CA GLU A 183 -24.48 -17.27 -2.13
C GLU A 183 -23.50 -17.42 -0.96
N ARG A 184 -22.68 -18.49 -0.96
CA ARG A 184 -21.59 -18.68 0.02
C ARG A 184 -20.51 -17.60 -0.10
N ASP A 185 -20.21 -17.06 -1.27
CA ASP A 185 -19.17 -16.04 -1.42
C ASP A 185 -19.61 -14.67 -0.89
N VAL A 186 -20.89 -14.33 -1.02
CA VAL A 186 -21.45 -13.11 -0.40
C VAL A 186 -21.40 -13.22 1.13
N LEU A 187 -21.80 -14.37 1.68
CA LEU A 187 -21.74 -14.62 3.12
C LEU A 187 -20.30 -14.65 3.65
N LYS A 188 -19.37 -15.27 2.90
CA LYS A 188 -17.93 -15.22 3.24
C LYS A 188 -17.42 -13.78 3.27
N LEU A 189 -17.83 -12.93 2.33
CA LEU A 189 -17.36 -11.55 2.27
C LEU A 189 -17.90 -10.74 3.45
N GLN A 190 -19.19 -10.91 3.79
CA GLN A 190 -19.78 -10.27 4.98
C GLN A 190 -19.03 -10.67 6.25
N ASN A 191 -18.83 -11.96 6.47
CA ASN A 191 -18.07 -12.46 7.62
C ASN A 191 -16.63 -11.93 7.61
N ALA A 192 -15.96 -11.92 6.45
CA ALA A 192 -14.60 -11.42 6.34
C ALA A 192 -14.52 -9.94 6.76
N LEU A 193 -15.46 -9.10 6.32
CA LEU A 193 -15.55 -7.69 6.68
C LEU A 193 -15.79 -7.45 8.17
N GLU A 194 -16.65 -8.24 8.82
CA GLU A 194 -16.89 -8.16 10.27
C GLU A 194 -15.66 -8.52 11.11
N GLU A 195 -14.78 -9.36 10.58
CA GLU A 195 -13.56 -9.78 11.26
C GLU A 195 -12.35 -8.88 10.97
N VAL A 196 -12.42 -7.95 10.01
CA VAL A 196 -11.29 -7.06 9.63
C VAL A 196 -10.78 -6.25 10.83
N ASP A 197 -11.69 -5.74 11.67
CA ASP A 197 -11.33 -4.94 12.85
C ASP A 197 -10.59 -5.74 13.93
N LYS A 198 -10.55 -7.08 13.81
CA LYS A 198 -9.86 -7.98 14.75
C LYS A 198 -8.47 -8.42 14.28
N TRP A 199 -8.03 -8.01 13.08
CA TRP A 199 -6.78 -8.47 12.48
C TRP A 199 -5.52 -8.00 13.19
#